data_AF-A0A969N975-F1
#
_entry.id   AF-A0A969N975-F1
#
_cell.length_a   1.000
_cell.length_b   1.000
_cell.length_c   1.000
_cell.angle_alpha   90.00
_cell.angle_beta   90.00
_cell.angle_gamma   90.00
#
_symmetry.space_group_name_H-M   'P 1'
#
loop_
_entity.id
_entity.type
_entity.pdbx_description
1 polymer ?
#
loop_
_entity_poly.entity_id
_entity_poly.type
_entity_poly.pdbx_seq_one_letter_code
_entity_poly.pdbx_strand_id
1 'polypeptide(L)' 'MIERSLERIKGMRSLIFDMLDLTRIESGKKTRNLAKVDICEIAKIAIDTSELMAIQKNIKINTDFPDEAVLEADHQ' A
#
# COMPACT_ATOMS: atom_id res chain seq x y z
N MET A 1 -30.14 7.53 7.24
CA MET A 1 -30.15 6.91 5.90
C MET A 1 -29.05 7.45 4.98
N ILE A 2 -28.79 8.77 4.97
CA ILE A 2 -27.73 9.40 4.14
C ILE A 2 -26.34 8.82 4.42
N GLU A 3 -25.95 8.63 5.68
CA GLU A 3 -24.68 8.00 6.09
C GLU A 3 -24.42 6.66 5.38
N ARG A 4 -25.44 5.78 5.39
CA ARG A 4 -25.35 4.43 4.79
C ARG A 4 -25.24 4.50 3.27
N SER A 5 -25.93 5.45 2.65
CA SER A 5 -25.83 5.68 1.21
C SER A 5 -24.44 6.21 0.82
N LEU A 6 -23.85 7.10 1.64
CA LEU A 6 -22.49 7.61 1.45
C LEU A 6 -21.45 6.49 1.56
N GLU A 7 -21.53 5.65 2.58
CA GLU A 7 -20.61 4.51 2.74
C GLU A 7 -20.69 3.53 1.57
N ARG A 8 -21.89 3.24 1.06
CA ARG A 8 -22.06 2.42 -0.14
C ARG A 8 -21.44 3.05 -1.38
N ILE A 9 -21.60 4.35 -1.58
CA ILE A 9 -21.00 5.07 -2.72
C ILE A 9 -19.47 5.05 -2.62
N LYS A 10 -18.91 5.27 -1.42
CA LYS A 10 -17.46 5.15 -1.20
C LYS A 10 -16.95 3.75 -1.53
N GLY A 11 -17.65 2.72 -1.08
CA GLY A 11 -17.32 1.32 -1.38
C GLY A 11 -17.34 1.01 -2.87
N MET A 12 -18.42 1.39 -3.57
CA MET A 12 -18.50 1.21 -5.03
C MET A 12 -17.40 1.96 -5.78
N ARG A 13 -17.06 3.17 -5.34
CA ARG A 13 -15.95 3.93 -5.92
C ARG A 13 -14.61 3.20 -5.73
N SER A 14 -14.37 2.62 -4.56
CA SER A 14 -13.17 1.81 -4.32
C SER A 14 -13.11 0.61 -5.28
N LEU A 15 -14.20 -0.14 -5.42
CA LEU A 15 -14.27 -1.30 -6.31
C LEU A 15 -14.02 -0.93 -7.78
N ILE A 16 -14.50 0.24 -8.23
CA ILE A 16 -14.22 0.75 -9.57
C ILE A 16 -12.73 1.04 -9.75
N PHE A 17 -12.09 1.68 -8.76
CA PHE A 17 -10.65 1.93 -8.80
C PHE A 17 -9.86 0.62 -8.83
N ASP A 18 -10.25 -0.37 -8.02
CA ASP A 18 -9.62 -1.69 -8.01
C ASP A 18 -9.71 -2.38 -9.38
N MET A 19 -10.87 -2.31 -10.06
CA MET A 19 -11.03 -2.83 -11.43
C MET A 19 -10.17 -2.08 -12.45
N LEU A 20 -10.06 -0.76 -12.34
CA LEU A 20 -9.22 0.05 -13.24
C LEU A 20 -7.73 -0.25 -13.05
N ASP A 21 -7.30 -0.51 -11.82
CA ASP A 21 -5.92 -0.90 -11.53
C ASP A 21 -5.64 -2.31 -12.05
N LEU A 22 -6.57 -3.25 -11.86
CA LEU A 22 -6.46 -4.60 -12.43
C LEU A 22 -6.30 -4.56 -13.96
N THR A 23 -7.12 -3.77 -14.65
CA THR A 23 -7.02 -3.62 -16.12
C THR A 23 -5.72 -2.95 -16.56
N ARG A 24 -5.15 -2.02 -15.77
CA ARG A 24 -3.82 -1.44 -16.04
C ARG A 24 -2.70 -2.47 -15.89
N ILE A 25 -2.79 -3.36 -14.90
CA ILE A 25 -1.83 -4.45 -14.71
C ILE A 25 -1.91 -5.45 -15.87
N GLU A 26 -3.12 -5.93 -16.19
CA GLU A 26 -3.37 -6.94 -17.23
C GLU A 26 -3.03 -6.44 -18.64
N SER A 27 -3.25 -5.15 -18.93
CA SER A 27 -2.92 -4.58 -20.25
C SER A 27 -1.42 -4.38 -20.49
N GLY A 28 -0.56 -4.67 -19.51
CA GLY A 28 0.90 -4.52 -19.61
C GLY A 28 1.36 -3.07 -19.79
N LYS A 29 0.47 -2.09 -19.64
CA LYS A 29 0.74 -0.66 -19.88
C LYS A 29 1.40 0.04 -18.70
N LYS A 30 1.62 -0.65 -17.57
CA LYS A 30 2.33 -0.06 -16.43
C LYS A 30 3.82 0.07 -16.79
N THR A 31 4.24 1.29 -17.10
CA THR A 31 5.65 1.65 -17.28
C THR A 31 6.32 1.53 -15.92
N ARG A 32 7.20 0.53 -15.74
CA ARG A 32 7.97 0.38 -14.50
C ARG A 32 9.15 1.34 -14.53
N ASN A 33 9.37 2.04 -13.42
CA ASN A 33 10.56 2.85 -13.23
C ASN A 33 11.48 2.13 -12.25
N LEU A 34 12.33 1.26 -12.80
CA LEU A 34 13.30 0.51 -12.02
C LEU A 34 14.35 1.47 -11.48
N ALA A 35 14.43 1.56 -10.16
CA ALA A 35 15.44 2.33 -9.45
C ALA A 35 16.07 1.46 -8.36
N LYS A 36 17.21 1.92 -7.85
CA LYS A 36 17.78 1.36 -6.62
C LYS A 36 16.94 1.86 -5.44
N VAL A 37 16.33 0.92 -4.73
CA VAL A 37 15.42 1.21 -3.62
C VAL A 37 15.89 0.44 -2.39
N ASP A 38 15.99 1.13 -1.26
CA ASP A 38 16.20 0.48 0.04
C ASP A 38 14.86 0.01 0.60
N ILE A 39 14.67 -1.32 0.65
CA ILE A 39 13.44 -1.91 1.19
C ILE A 39 13.32 -1.67 2.69
N CYS A 40 14.43 -1.56 3.42
CA CYS A 40 14.40 -1.34 4.85
C CYS A 40 13.81 0.03 5.20
N GLU A 41 14.08 1.05 4.39
CA GLU A 41 13.45 2.37 4.52
C GLU A 41 11.94 2.32 4.28
N ILE A 42 11.51 1.64 3.21
CA ILE A 42 10.09 1.47 2.89
C ILE A 42 9.36 0.70 3.99
N ALA A 43 9.97 -0.36 4.52
CA ALA A 43 9.41 -1.15 5.60
C ALA A 43 9.19 -0.31 6.87
N LYS A 44 10.15 0.55 7.23
CA LYS A 44 10.02 1.49 8.36
C LYS A 44 8.84 2.45 8.16
N ILE A 45 8.74 3.08 6.98
CA ILE A 45 7.63 3.98 6.66
C ILE A 45 6.27 3.27 6.74
N ALA A 46 6.19 2.03 6.25
CA ALA A 46 4.96 1.22 6.29
C ALA A 46 4.53 0.88 7.73
N ILE A 47 5.50 0.68 8.62
CA ILE A 47 5.24 0.40 10.03
C ILE A 47 4.80 1.66 10.76
N ASP A 48 5.49 2.78 10.54
CA ASP A 48 5.13 4.07 11.14
C ASP A 48 3.71 4.49 10.75
N THR A 49 3.34 4.30 9.48
CA THR A 49 1.96 4.57 9.01
C THR A 49 0.92 3.62 9.61
N SER A 50 1.31 2.42 10.01
CA SER A 50 0.42 1.41 10.61
C SER A 50 0.42 1.43 12.14
N GLU A 51 1.36 2.13 12.78
CA GLU A 51 1.62 2.08 14.22
C GLU A 51 0.39 2.53 15.03
N LEU A 52 -0.22 3.66 14.65
CA LEU A 52 -1.39 4.19 15.36
C LEU A 52 -2.57 3.20 15.33
N MET A 53 -2.79 2.53 14.19
CA MET A 53 -3.84 1.53 14.06
C MET A 53 -3.52 0.26 14.87
N ALA A 54 -2.25 -0.14 14.90
CA ALA A 54 -1.80 -1.28 15.70
C ALA A 54 -2.01 -1.04 17.19
N ILE A 55 -1.66 0.16 17.69
CA ILE A 55 -1.91 0.59 19.08
C ILE A 55 -3.41 0.53 19.41
N GLN A 56 -4.27 1.10 18.56
CA GLN A 56 -5.72 1.08 18.75
C GLN A 56 -6.30 -0.34 18.83
N LYS A 57 -5.66 -1.30 18.16
CA LYS A 57 -6.08 -2.70 18.11
C LYS A 57 -5.33 -3.61 19.11
N ASN A 58 -4.46 -3.06 19.96
CA ASN A 58 -3.56 -3.82 20.84
C ASN A 58 -2.71 -4.86 20.09
N ILE A 59 -2.23 -4.50 18.90
CA ILE A 59 -1.35 -5.32 18.07
C ILE A 59 0.08 -4.81 18.22
N LYS A 60 1.04 -5.73 18.37
CA LYS A 60 2.48 -5.41 18.36
C LYS A 60 3.08 -5.77 17.01
N ILE A 61 3.81 -4.83 16.41
CA ILE A 61 4.58 -5.05 15.19
C ILE A 61 6.02 -5.33 15.59
N ASN A 62 6.55 -6.48 15.20
CA ASN A 62 7.96 -6.83 15.39
C ASN A 62 8.67 -6.83 14.04
N THR A 63 9.86 -6.26 13.99
CA THR A 63 10.68 -6.18 12.79
C THR A 63 11.97 -6.97 12.94
N ASP A 64 12.30 -7.75 11.92
CA ASP A 64 13.59 -8.43 11.78
C ASP A 64 14.06 -8.24 10.34
N PHE A 65 14.83 -7.18 10.12
CA PHE A 65 15.42 -6.84 8.84
C PHE A 65 16.81 -6.24 9.04
N PRO A 66 17.73 -6.36 8.06
CA PRO A 66 19.07 -5.79 8.13
C PRO A 66 19.03 -4.25 8.09
N ASP A 67 20.18 -3.60 8.33
CA ASP A 67 20.27 -2.13 8.35
C ASP A 67 19.95 -1.50 6.99
N GLU A 68 20.39 -2.14 5.90
CA GLU A 68 20.20 -1.68 4.52
C GLU A 68 19.98 -2.89 3.60
N ALA A 69 18.97 -2.81 2.72
CA ALA A 69 18.70 -3.81 1.70
C ALA A 69 18.30 -3.14 0.38
N VAL A 70 19.31 -2.76 -0.41
CA VAL A 70 19.12 -2.11 -1.71
C VAL A 70 18.90 -3.14 -2.82
N LEU A 71 17.81 -2.96 -3.56
CA LEU A 71 17.53 -3.76 -4.76
C LEU A 71 16.96 -2.93 -5.91
N GLU A 72 17.02 -3.46 -7.12
CA GLU A 72 16.34 -2.86 -8.27
C GLU A 72 14.84 -3.20 -8.21
N ALA A 73 14.03 -2.20 -7.88
CA ALA A 73 12.58 -2.30 -7.81
C ALA A 73 11.89 -1.11 -8.47
N ASP A 74 10.62 -1.30 -8.79
CA ASP A 74 9.73 -0.24 -9.28
C ASP A 74 9.49 0.78 -8.14
N HIS A 75 9.93 2.02 -8.32
CA HIS A 75 9.78 3.09 -7.32
C HIS A 75 8.47 3.89 -7.50
N GLN A 76 7.51 3.42 -8.33
CA GLN A 76 6.22 4.07 -8.58
C GLN A 76 5.00 3.14 -8.60
#